data_AF-A0A2A5NX26-F1
#
_entry.id   AF-A0A2A5NX26-F1
#
_cell.length_a   1.000
_cell.length_b   1.000
_cell.length_c   1.000
_cell.angle_alpha   90.00
_cell.angle_beta   90.00
_cell.angle_gamma   90.00
#
_symmetry.space_group_name_H-M   'P 1'
#
loop_
_entity.id
_entity.type
_entity.pdbx_description
1 polymer ?
#
loop_
_entity_poly.entity_id
_entity_poly.type
_entity_poly.pdbx_seq_one_letter_code
_entity_poly.pdbx_strand_id
1 'polypeptide(L)'
;MFEAIPKEFYREYKLPDGSVVRTLGPIVYGYTMTIGPDGKPVVREFGNVRPTRTGVIRPVEEREPLVDVIPGDKVIQVVAEMPGVNKEDIKLEATEDELIISAESGNRKYYKVVPLPAKVDPKSAKATYKNGVLEVVLSKVEERPRGERIRVE
;
A
#
# COMPACT_ATOMS: atom_id res chain seq x y z
N MET A 1 14.77 -17.80 -20.49
CA MET A 1 14.19 -16.61 -19.81
C MET A 1 13.30 -17.01 -18.64
N PHE A 2 12.35 -17.94 -18.81
CA PHE A 2 11.43 -18.39 -17.74
C PHE A 2 12.02 -19.35 -16.71
N GLU A 3 13.16 -20.00 -16.98
CA GLU A 3 13.78 -20.98 -16.07
C GLU A 3 14.30 -20.38 -14.76
N ALA A 4 14.60 -19.07 -14.74
CA ALA A 4 15.06 -18.36 -13.56
C ALA A 4 13.92 -17.69 -12.76
N ILE A 5 12.67 -17.80 -13.23
CA ILE A 5 11.52 -17.14 -12.62
C ILE A 5 10.72 -18.18 -11.83
N PRO A 6 10.46 -17.95 -10.52
CA PRO A 6 9.68 -18.88 -9.71
C PRO A 6 8.29 -19.17 -10.29
N LYS A 7 7.76 -20.37 -10.04
CA LYS A 7 6.49 -20.84 -10.63
C LYS A 7 5.30 -19.95 -10.27
N GLU A 8 5.39 -19.21 -9.19
CA GLU A 8 4.35 -18.29 -8.72
C GLU A 8 4.15 -17.08 -9.67
N PHE A 9 5.11 -16.80 -10.56
CA PHE A 9 5.10 -15.59 -11.42
C PHE A 9 4.70 -15.84 -12.87
N TYR A 10 4.36 -17.07 -13.24
CA TYR A 10 3.90 -17.40 -14.58
C TYR A 10 2.72 -18.37 -14.54
N ARG A 11 1.80 -18.21 -15.49
CA ARG A 11 0.66 -19.11 -15.69
C ARG A 11 0.90 -19.99 -16.90
N GLU A 12 0.58 -21.27 -16.76
CA GLU A 12 0.63 -22.22 -17.87
C GLU A 12 -0.79 -22.52 -18.36
N TYR A 13 -1.01 -22.39 -19.66
CA TYR A 13 -2.26 -22.80 -20.31
C TYR A 13 -1.95 -23.80 -21.42
N LYS A 14 -2.66 -24.93 -21.44
CA LYS A 14 -2.58 -25.92 -22.52
C LYS A 14 -3.54 -25.54 -23.62
N LEU A 15 -3.03 -25.42 -24.84
CA LEU A 15 -3.82 -25.18 -26.04
C LEU A 15 -4.43 -26.50 -26.56
N PRO A 16 -5.50 -26.43 -27.40
CA PRO A 16 -6.12 -27.62 -27.99
C PRO A 16 -5.18 -28.48 -28.83
N ASP A 17 -4.09 -27.90 -29.33
CA ASP A 17 -3.03 -28.59 -30.09
C ASP A 17 -1.98 -29.28 -29.19
N GLY A 18 -2.16 -29.23 -27.86
CA GLY A 18 -1.26 -29.82 -26.87
C GLY A 18 -0.06 -28.96 -26.47
N SER A 19 0.13 -27.80 -27.11
CA SER A 19 1.21 -26.88 -26.75
C SER A 19 0.93 -26.16 -25.42
N VAL A 20 1.99 -25.76 -24.71
CA VAL A 20 1.90 -25.06 -23.42
C VAL A 20 2.33 -23.61 -23.61
N VAL A 21 1.43 -22.67 -23.32
CA VAL A 21 1.73 -21.23 -23.30
C VAL A 21 2.02 -20.81 -21.86
N ARG A 22 3.18 -20.16 -21.65
CA ARG A 22 3.57 -19.56 -20.37
C ARG A 22 3.39 -18.05 -20.44
N THR A 23 2.50 -17.51 -19.61
CA THR A 23 2.28 -16.05 -19.50
C THR A 23 2.87 -15.55 -18.21
N LEU A 24 3.82 -14.62 -18.30
CA LEU A 24 4.41 -13.93 -17.15
C LEU A 24 3.47 -12.83 -16.65
N GLY A 25 3.32 -12.70 -15.33
CA GLY A 25 2.75 -11.48 -14.72
C GLY A 25 1.30 -11.56 -14.20
N PRO A 26 0.70 -10.40 -13.85
CA PRO A 26 1.16 -9.04 -14.20
C PRO A 26 2.42 -8.62 -13.45
N ILE A 27 3.38 -8.05 -14.18
CA ILE A 27 4.52 -7.31 -13.62
C ILE A 27 4.18 -5.83 -13.70
N VAL A 28 4.18 -5.17 -12.55
CA VAL A 28 3.83 -3.76 -12.39
C VAL A 28 5.00 -3.08 -11.70
N TYR A 29 5.58 -2.10 -12.38
CA TYR A 29 6.48 -1.10 -11.79
C TYR A 29 5.87 0.27 -12.04
N GLY A 30 5.85 1.09 -11.02
CA GLY A 30 5.50 2.50 -11.17
C GLY A 30 6.11 3.33 -10.07
N TYR A 31 6.14 4.63 -10.29
CA TYR A 31 6.50 5.60 -9.27
C TYR A 31 5.59 6.82 -9.39
N THR A 32 5.39 7.51 -8.27
CA THR A 32 4.84 8.86 -8.23
C THR A 32 5.93 9.82 -7.76
N MET A 33 5.90 11.06 -8.25
CA MET A 33 6.82 12.12 -7.88
C MET A 33 6.02 13.36 -7.49
N THR A 34 6.22 13.85 -6.27
CA THR A 34 5.63 15.10 -5.79
C THR A 34 6.73 16.08 -5.38
N ILE A 35 6.47 17.39 -5.45
CA ILE A 35 7.42 18.42 -5.01
C ILE A 35 7.05 18.79 -3.58
N GLY A 36 7.99 18.58 -2.65
CA GLY A 36 7.82 18.89 -1.24
C GLY A 36 7.83 20.40 -0.97
N PRO A 37 7.38 20.84 0.23
CA PRO A 37 7.41 22.25 0.64
C PRO A 37 8.81 22.85 0.67
N ASP A 38 9.84 22.01 0.82
CA ASP A 38 11.26 22.38 0.78
C ASP A 38 11.84 22.41 -0.65
N GLY A 39 10.99 22.24 -1.68
CA GLY A 39 11.37 22.22 -3.08
C GLY A 39 12.01 20.91 -3.56
N LYS A 40 12.12 19.89 -2.70
CA LYS A 40 12.74 18.62 -3.07
C LYS A 40 11.71 17.62 -3.63
N PRO A 41 12.06 16.85 -4.68
CA PRO A 41 11.20 15.80 -5.18
C PRO A 41 11.12 14.64 -4.17
N VAL A 42 9.90 14.18 -3.91
CA VAL A 42 9.61 12.96 -3.15
C VAL A 42 9.15 11.91 -4.15
N VAL A 43 9.99 10.91 -4.38
CA VAL A 43 9.68 9.77 -5.26
C VAL A 43 9.16 8.61 -4.42
N ARG A 44 8.00 8.06 -4.77
CA ARG A 44 7.43 6.86 -4.14
C ARG A 44 7.20 5.80 -5.20
N GLU A 45 7.83 4.64 -5.05
CA GLU A 45 7.62 3.48 -5.94
C GLU A 45 6.40 2.66 -5.50
N PHE A 46 5.78 1.97 -6.45
CA PHE A 46 4.70 1.01 -6.22
C PHE A 46 4.76 -0.12 -7.25
N GLY A 47 3.95 -1.16 -7.05
CA GLY A 47 3.94 -2.34 -7.90
C GLY A 47 4.57 -3.55 -7.23
N ASN A 48 4.90 -4.57 -8.01
CA ASN A 48 5.38 -5.86 -7.52
C ASN A 48 6.81 -6.18 -8.01
N VAL A 49 7.54 -5.20 -8.53
CA VAL A 49 8.96 -5.34 -8.85
C VAL A 49 9.77 -4.20 -8.25
N ARG A 50 10.93 -4.54 -7.69
CA ARG A 50 11.91 -3.56 -7.22
C ARG A 50 13.17 -3.65 -8.08
N PRO A 51 13.61 -2.57 -8.73
CA PRO A 51 14.87 -2.54 -9.45
C PRO A 51 16.02 -2.88 -8.49
N THR A 52 16.81 -3.91 -8.80
CA THR A 52 18.05 -4.19 -8.07
C THR A 52 19.23 -3.52 -8.76
N ARG A 53 20.29 -3.17 -8.01
CA ARG A 53 21.52 -2.57 -8.57
C ARG A 53 22.20 -3.43 -9.64
N THR A 54 21.89 -4.73 -9.68
CA THR A 54 22.41 -5.68 -10.66
C THR A 54 21.50 -5.84 -11.89
N GLY A 55 20.38 -5.11 -11.97
CA GLY A 55 19.42 -5.21 -13.08
C GLY A 55 18.50 -6.44 -13.02
N VAL A 56 18.60 -7.26 -11.97
CA VAL A 56 17.76 -8.45 -11.81
C VAL A 56 16.41 -8.04 -11.23
N ILE A 57 15.35 -8.19 -12.03
CA ILE A 57 13.97 -7.99 -11.59
C ILE A 57 13.55 -9.21 -10.76
N ARG A 58 13.30 -8.99 -9.46
CA ARG A 58 12.67 -9.99 -8.60
C ARG A 58 11.22 -9.57 -8.38
N PRO A 59 10.27 -10.18 -9.09
CA PRO A 59 8.87 -9.94 -8.79
C PRO A 59 8.56 -10.51 -7.39
N VAL A 60 7.71 -9.81 -6.66
CA VAL A 60 7.13 -10.24 -5.38
C VAL A 60 5.67 -10.58 -5.65
N GLU A 61 5.15 -11.62 -5.01
CA GLU A 61 3.78 -12.06 -5.27
C GLU A 61 2.76 -10.98 -4.86
N GLU A 62 3.07 -10.28 -3.77
CA GLU A 62 2.32 -9.15 -3.26
C GLU A 62 2.72 -7.86 -3.98
N ARG A 63 1.72 -7.20 -4.56
CA ARG A 63 1.85 -5.88 -5.17
C ARG A 63 1.72 -4.80 -4.10
N GLU A 64 2.62 -3.83 -4.11
CA GLU A 64 2.40 -2.60 -3.35
C GLU A 64 1.35 -1.74 -4.06
N PRO A 65 0.22 -1.40 -3.40
CA PRO A 65 -0.72 -0.42 -3.90
C PRO A 65 -0.07 0.96 -3.94
N LEU A 66 -0.55 1.82 -4.85
CA LEU A 66 -0.26 3.25 -4.76
C LEU A 66 -1.01 3.80 -3.55
N VAL A 67 -0.28 4.43 -2.63
CA VAL A 67 -0.84 4.98 -1.40
C VAL A 67 -0.50 6.47 -1.30
N ASP A 68 -1.49 7.25 -0.90
CA ASP A 68 -1.29 8.61 -0.44
C ASP A 68 -1.76 8.79 1.00
N VAL A 69 -1.03 9.62 1.75
CA VAL A 69 -1.28 9.92 3.16
C VAL A 69 -1.43 11.42 3.31
N ILE A 70 -2.64 11.83 3.69
CA ILE A 70 -3.08 13.22 3.74
C ILE A 70 -3.29 13.58 5.21
N PRO A 71 -2.33 14.28 5.86
CA PRO A 71 -2.50 14.76 7.22
C PRO A 71 -3.44 15.97 7.25
N GLY A 72 -4.58 15.84 7.94
CA GLY A 72 -5.42 16.98 8.33
C GLY A 72 -5.11 17.43 9.76
N ASP A 73 -5.85 18.40 10.30
CA ASP A 73 -5.62 18.90 11.66
C ASP A 73 -5.95 17.84 12.72
N LYS A 74 -7.15 17.26 12.64
CA LYS A 74 -7.71 16.31 13.61
C LYS A 74 -7.65 14.85 13.15
N VAL A 75 -7.57 14.63 11.84
CA VAL A 75 -7.62 13.29 11.24
C VAL A 75 -6.49 13.11 10.25
N ILE A 76 -6.13 11.87 10.00
CA ILE A 76 -5.25 11.44 8.92
C ILE A 76 -6.08 10.61 7.96
N GLN A 77 -6.00 10.93 6.67
CA GLN A 77 -6.66 10.18 5.61
C GLN A 77 -5.61 9.40 4.81
N VAL A 78 -5.85 8.11 4.61
CA VAL A 78 -5.02 7.23 3.79
C VAL A 78 -5.86 6.74 2.62
N VAL A 79 -5.36 6.92 1.40
CA VAL A 79 -6.01 6.47 0.16
C VAL A 79 -5.12 5.45 -0.51
N ALA A 80 -5.67 4.28 -0.86
CA ALA A 80 -4.93 3.19 -1.51
C ALA A 80 -5.66 2.66 -2.75
N GLU A 81 -4.95 2.57 -3.87
CA GLU A 81 -5.49 2.00 -5.12
C GLU A 81 -5.27 0.48 -5.18
N MET A 82 -6.37 -0.28 -5.14
CA MET A 82 -6.39 -1.74 -5.16
C MET A 82 -7.41 -2.27 -6.19
N PRO A 83 -7.25 -1.96 -7.49
CA PRO A 83 -8.24 -2.31 -8.50
C PRO A 83 -8.49 -3.81 -8.57
N GLY A 84 -9.78 -4.14 -8.48
CA GLY A 84 -10.32 -5.49 -8.68
C GLY A 84 -10.07 -6.48 -7.55
N VAL A 85 -9.85 -5.96 -6.34
CA VAL A 85 -10.02 -6.68 -5.08
C VAL A 85 -11.49 -6.59 -4.65
N ASN A 86 -12.08 -7.66 -4.12
CA ASN A 86 -13.41 -7.59 -3.50
C ASN A 86 -13.33 -6.99 -2.10
N LYS A 87 -14.37 -6.30 -1.65
CA LYS A 87 -14.36 -5.58 -0.37
C LYS A 87 -14.11 -6.53 0.81
N GLU A 88 -14.74 -7.69 0.76
CA GLU A 88 -14.65 -8.76 1.76
C GLU A 88 -13.25 -9.37 1.89
N ASP A 89 -12.40 -9.22 0.88
CA ASP A 89 -11.04 -9.75 0.86
C ASP A 89 -10.01 -8.76 1.45
N ILE A 90 -10.43 -7.54 1.82
CA ILE A 90 -9.56 -6.50 2.37
C ILE A 90 -9.48 -6.63 3.89
N LYS A 91 -8.25 -6.72 4.41
CA LYS A 91 -7.94 -6.71 5.85
C LYS A 91 -7.14 -5.46 6.19
N LEU A 92 -7.57 -4.78 7.26
CA LEU A 92 -6.94 -3.55 7.76
C LEU A 92 -6.57 -3.76 9.22
N GLU A 93 -5.34 -3.42 9.57
CA GLU A 93 -4.86 -3.38 10.94
C GLU A 93 -4.19 -2.03 11.18
N ALA A 94 -4.54 -1.37 12.27
CA ALA A 94 -3.98 -0.07 12.61
C ALA A 94 -3.36 -0.12 14.01
N THR A 95 -2.19 0.50 14.14
CA THR A 95 -1.56 0.84 15.42
C THR A 95 -1.60 2.36 15.61
N GLU A 96 -1.01 2.87 16.70
CA GLU A 96 -0.90 4.32 16.87
C GLU A 96 -0.06 4.98 15.78
N ASP A 97 0.88 4.25 15.17
CA ASP A 97 1.93 4.81 14.32
C ASP A 97 1.87 4.33 12.85
N GLU A 98 1.11 3.27 12.54
CA GLU A 98 1.03 2.70 11.19
C GLU A 98 -0.33 2.08 10.86
N LEU A 99 -0.65 2.05 9.56
CA LEU A 99 -1.77 1.32 8.97
C LEU A 99 -1.23 0.20 8.06
N ILE A 100 -1.63 -1.03 8.32
CA ILE A 100 -1.33 -2.22 7.52
C ILE A 100 -2.54 -2.51 6.64
N ILE A 101 -2.30 -2.57 5.32
CA ILE A 101 -3.31 -2.87 4.30
C ILE A 101 -2.91 -4.19 3.64
N SER A 102 -3.78 -5.18 3.68
CA SER A 102 -3.58 -6.45 2.99
C SER A 102 -4.85 -6.93 2.29
N ALA A 103 -4.70 -7.56 1.12
CA ALA A 103 -5.83 -8.15 0.41
C ALA A 103 -5.40 -9.28 -0.52
N GLU A 104 -6.23 -10.31 -0.62
CA GLU A 104 -6.03 -11.45 -1.53
C GLU A 104 -7.35 -11.78 -2.23
N SER A 105 -7.44 -11.48 -3.53
CA SER A 105 -8.65 -11.69 -4.33
C SER A 105 -8.29 -12.31 -5.68
N GLY A 106 -8.58 -13.60 -5.83
CA GLY A 106 -8.20 -14.38 -7.01
C GLY A 106 -6.68 -14.33 -7.24
N ASN A 107 -6.25 -13.67 -8.31
CA ASN A 107 -4.84 -13.53 -8.66
C ASN A 107 -4.22 -12.18 -8.27
N ARG A 108 -4.91 -11.39 -7.45
CA ARG A 108 -4.44 -10.08 -6.98
C ARG A 108 -4.11 -10.18 -5.51
N LYS A 109 -2.85 -9.93 -5.17
CA LYS A 109 -2.37 -9.81 -3.79
C LYS A 109 -1.82 -8.41 -3.59
N TYR A 110 -2.30 -7.73 -2.56
CA TYR A 110 -1.79 -6.42 -2.15
C TYR A 110 -1.30 -6.50 -0.72
N TYR A 111 -0.17 -5.85 -0.44
CA TYR A 111 0.35 -5.67 0.91
C TYR A 111 1.09 -4.34 1.01
N LYS A 112 0.80 -3.58 2.06
CA LYS A 112 1.53 -2.35 2.39
C LYS A 112 1.46 -2.05 3.88
N VAL A 113 2.60 -1.69 4.44
CA VAL A 113 2.67 -0.98 5.72
C VAL A 113 2.82 0.51 5.41
N VAL A 114 1.91 1.32 5.97
CA VAL A 114 1.81 2.75 5.76
C VAL A 114 2.13 3.46 7.08
N PRO A 115 3.35 4.04 7.23
CA PRO A 115 3.68 4.86 8.38
C PRO A 115 2.78 6.11 8.43
N LEU A 116 2.26 6.42 9.62
CA LEU A 116 1.41 7.57 9.85
C LEU A 116 2.24 8.77 10.34
N PRO A 117 1.96 9.99 9.86
CA PRO A 117 2.75 11.17 10.21
C PRO A 117 2.49 11.70 11.63
N ALA A 118 1.52 11.15 12.36
CA ALA A 118 1.23 11.47 13.75
C ALA A 118 0.49 10.30 14.42
N LYS A 119 0.50 10.26 15.75
CA LYS A 119 -0.21 9.25 16.53
C LYS A 119 -1.72 9.33 16.30
N VAL A 120 -2.34 8.19 16.02
CA VAL A 120 -3.79 8.06 15.85
C VAL A 120 -4.42 7.16 16.90
N ASP A 121 -5.73 7.26 17.07
CA ASP A 121 -6.54 6.26 17.78
C ASP A 121 -7.01 5.18 16.79
N PRO A 122 -6.49 3.94 16.85
CA PRO A 122 -6.90 2.87 15.95
C PRO A 122 -8.39 2.54 16.02
N LYS A 123 -9.03 2.75 17.17
CA LYS A 123 -10.47 2.45 17.37
C LYS A 123 -11.38 3.45 16.66
N SER A 124 -10.85 4.61 16.30
CA SER A 124 -11.58 5.64 15.57
C SER A 124 -11.68 5.37 14.05
N ALA A 125 -10.97 4.37 13.55
CA ALA A 125 -10.83 4.09 12.13
C ALA A 125 -12.17 3.90 11.43
N LYS A 126 -12.35 4.58 10.30
CA LYS A 126 -13.45 4.36 9.36
C LYS A 126 -12.87 4.08 7.98
N ALA A 127 -13.39 3.06 7.30
CA ALA A 127 -12.92 2.68 5.98
C ALA A 127 -14.08 2.61 4.97
N THR A 128 -13.85 3.10 3.76
CA THR A 128 -14.74 2.92 2.61
C THR A 128 -13.97 2.35 1.44
N TYR A 129 -14.63 1.54 0.62
CA TYR A 129 -14.02 0.97 -0.58
C TYR A 129 -15.00 1.07 -1.73
N LYS A 130 -14.61 1.78 -2.78
CA LYS A 130 -15.45 2.04 -3.95
C LYS A 130 -14.60 2.07 -5.20
N ASN A 131 -15.03 1.36 -6.24
CA ASN A 131 -14.39 1.36 -7.57
C ASN A 131 -12.88 1.07 -7.54
N GLY A 132 -12.41 0.19 -6.65
CA GLY A 132 -10.98 -0.14 -6.55
C GLY A 132 -10.16 0.82 -5.70
N VAL A 133 -10.78 1.79 -5.04
CA VAL A 133 -10.10 2.75 -4.15
C VAL A 133 -10.55 2.54 -2.71
N LEU A 134 -9.58 2.27 -1.84
CA LEU A 134 -9.76 2.20 -0.40
C LEU A 134 -9.44 3.57 0.20
N GLU A 135 -10.33 4.07 1.04
CA GLU A 135 -10.14 5.28 1.83
C GLU A 135 -10.29 4.93 3.31
N VAL A 136 -9.27 5.25 4.11
CA VAL A 136 -9.24 5.04 5.56
C VAL A 136 -9.04 6.37 6.25
N VAL A 137 -9.89 6.69 7.23
CA VAL A 137 -9.82 7.91 8.04
C VAL A 137 -9.59 7.53 9.49
N LEU A 138 -8.54 8.10 10.09
CA LEU A 138 -8.09 7.84 11.46
C LEU A 138 -8.02 9.16 12.22
N SER A 139 -8.62 9.24 13.42
CA SER A 139 -8.50 10.42 14.28
C SER A 139 -7.13 10.44 14.94
N LYS A 140 -6.49 11.61 14.99
CA LYS A 140 -5.27 11.81 15.77
C LYS A 140 -5.58 11.68 17.26
N VAL A 141 -4.63 11.17 18.03
CA VAL A 141 -4.69 11.24 19.49
C VAL A 141 -4.54 12.70 19.88
N GLU A 142 -5.51 13.25 20.61
CA GLU A 142 -5.36 14.59 21.18
C GLU A 142 -4.18 14.60 22.17
N GLU A 143 -3.19 15.45 21.92
CA GLU A 143 -2.14 15.69 22.91
C GLU A 143 -2.78 16.40 24.12
N ARG A 144 -2.95 15.66 25.22
CA ARG A 144 -3.26 16.30 26.50
C ARG A 144 -2.08 17.22 26.84
N PRO A 145 -2.30 18.53 27.10
CA PRO A 145 -1.20 19.40 27.48
C PRO A 145 -0.54 18.83 28.74
N ARG A 146 0.74 18.46 28.61
CA ARG A 146 1.53 17.84 29.69
C ARG A 146 1.97 18.84 30.77
N GLY A 147 1.57 20.11 30.65
CA GLY A 147 1.98 21.19 31.55
C GLY A 147 0.79 21.82 32.25
N GLU A 148 0.89 21.96 33.56
CA GLU A 148 0.01 22.83 34.34
C GLU A 148 0.60 24.24 34.41
N ARG A 149 -0.27 25.25 34.37
CA ARG A 149 0.14 26.65 34.43
C ARG A 149 0.44 27.01 35.88
N ILE A 150 1.73 27.07 36.24
CA ILE A 150 2.16 27.52 37.58
C ILE A 150 1.99 29.04 37.67
N ARG A 151 1.35 29.51 38.76
CA ARG A 151 1.30 30.95 39.09
C ARG A 151 2.50 31.30 39.97
N VAL A 152 3.12 32.44 39.69
CA VAL A 152 4.21 33.00 40.50
C VAL A 152 3.59 33.91 41.57
N GLU A 153 4.03 33.76 42.82
CA GLU A 153 3.78 34.70 43.93
C GLU A 153 4.95 35.66 44.12
#